data_AF-A0A939PET9-F1
#
_entry.id   AF-A0A939PET9-F1
#
_cell.length_a   1.000
_cell.length_b   1.000
_cell.length_c   1.000
_cell.angle_alpha   90.00
_cell.angle_beta   90.00
_cell.angle_gamma   90.00
#
_symmetry.space_group_name_H-M   'P 1'
#
loop_
_entity.id
_entity.type
_entity.pdbx_description
1 polymer ?
#
loop_
_entity_poly.entity_id
_entity_poly.type
_entity_poly.pdbx_seq_one_letter_code
_entity_poly.pdbx_strand_id
1 'polypeptide(L)'
;MLGHALTADGVGGSDGADTGLRELAISVFDTLDRHQWAASHLTAPGTLPNALRLLDTIGTLVARTGLPAGRHFTTATAIFFFVTGVSAQIIAPAPAADAATDATTGRDAYLAETADRWASFDPADYPFLSRTAADLRDHDDRDQFIIGLDLLLNGLHTSAPDRE
;
A
#
# COMPACT_ATOMS: atom_id res chain seq x y z
N MET A 1 6.21 17.32 -5.38
CA MET A 1 7.66 17.44 -5.10
C MET A 1 8.27 16.03 -5.08
N LEU A 2 8.34 15.36 -6.24
CA LEU A 2 8.76 13.96 -6.40
C LEU A 2 10.24 13.82 -6.82
N GLY A 3 10.98 14.94 -6.86
CA GLY A 3 12.28 15.02 -7.52
C GLY A 3 13.49 14.63 -6.66
N HIS A 4 13.32 14.37 -5.35
CA HIS A 4 14.45 14.10 -4.45
C HIS A 4 14.54 12.63 -3.99
N ALA A 5 13.55 11.80 -4.31
CA ALA A 5 13.61 10.36 -4.09
C ALA A 5 14.39 9.61 -5.21
N LEU A 6 14.77 10.32 -6.28
CA LEU A 6 15.49 9.74 -7.44
C LEU A 6 17.02 9.84 -7.35
N THR A 7 17.57 10.30 -6.21
CA THR A 7 19.02 10.42 -6.01
C THR A 7 19.45 9.71 -4.73
N ALA A 8 19.23 8.40 -4.66
CA ALA A 8 19.99 7.52 -3.79
C ALA A 8 20.96 6.74 -4.68
N ASP A 9 22.09 7.38 -4.98
CA ASP A 9 23.25 6.73 -5.57
C ASP A 9 24.00 6.05 -4.40
N GLY A 10 24.01 4.71 -4.39
CA GLY A 10 24.92 3.94 -3.54
C GLY A 10 24.32 2.88 -2.60
N VAL A 11 23.78 1.79 -3.15
CA VAL A 11 24.09 0.38 -2.76
C VAL A 11 23.88 -0.47 -4.02
N GLY A 12 24.96 -0.72 -4.77
CA GLY A 12 24.92 -1.56 -5.97
C GLY A 12 24.83 -3.03 -5.60
N GLY A 13 23.62 -3.51 -5.32
CA GLY A 13 23.30 -4.89 -4.96
C GLY A 13 21.80 -5.08 -4.76
N SER A 14 21.36 -6.33 -4.56
CA SER A 14 19.96 -6.66 -4.27
C SER A 14 19.41 -5.84 -3.09
N ASP A 15 20.18 -5.71 -2.01
CA ASP A 15 19.81 -4.99 -0.79
C ASP A 15 19.42 -3.51 -1.05
N GLY A 16 20.09 -2.86 -2.01
CA GLY A 16 19.77 -1.50 -2.41
C GLY A 16 18.47 -1.41 -3.22
N ALA A 17 18.16 -2.44 -4.01
CA ALA A 17 16.93 -2.51 -4.78
C ALA A 17 15.71 -2.79 -3.89
N ASP A 18 15.86 -3.69 -2.91
CA ASP A 18 14.81 -3.99 -1.92
C ASP A 18 14.50 -2.78 -1.04
N THR A 19 15.54 -2.09 -0.56
CA THR A 19 15.39 -0.84 0.19
C THR A 19 14.69 0.22 -0.67
N GLY A 20 15.10 0.38 -1.92
CA GLY A 20 14.47 1.33 -2.85
C GLY A 20 13.00 1.01 -3.17
N LEU A 21 12.63 -0.28 -3.29
CA LEU A 21 11.23 -0.69 -3.45
C LEU A 21 10.40 -0.29 -2.23
N ARG A 22 10.93 -0.54 -1.04
CA ARG A 22 10.26 -0.21 0.22
C ARG A 22 10.05 1.30 0.36
N GLU A 23 11.10 2.08 0.13
CA GLU A 23 11.04 3.55 0.20
C GLU A 23 10.08 4.14 -0.83
N LEU A 24 10.12 3.64 -2.07
CA LEU A 24 9.19 4.08 -3.12
C LEU A 24 7.74 3.81 -2.73
N ALA A 25 7.42 2.59 -2.27
CA ALA A 25 6.07 2.22 -1.88
C ALA A 25 5.54 3.08 -0.73
N ILE A 26 6.35 3.30 0.31
CA ILE A 26 6.01 4.18 1.44
C ILE A 26 5.80 5.62 0.96
N SER A 27 6.67 6.14 0.09
CA SER A 27 6.53 7.50 -0.44
C SER A 27 5.26 7.68 -1.27
N VAL A 28 4.83 6.64 -2.01
CA VAL A 28 3.57 6.66 -2.75
C VAL A 28 2.40 6.70 -1.77
N PHE A 29 2.40 5.83 -0.75
CA PHE A 29 1.39 5.82 0.30
C PHE A 29 1.28 7.20 0.99
N ASP A 30 2.39 7.74 1.49
CA ASP A 30 2.44 9.03 2.18
C ASP A 30 1.99 10.20 1.27
N THR A 31 2.12 10.05 -0.05
CA THR A 31 1.64 11.05 -1.02
C THR A 31 0.14 10.95 -1.24
N LEU A 32 -0.39 9.74 -1.31
CA LEU A 32 -1.82 9.51 -1.47
C LEU A 32 -2.58 9.85 -0.19
N ASP A 33 -2.01 9.56 0.97
CA ASP A 33 -2.61 9.86 2.28
C ASP A 33 -2.77 11.38 2.47
N ARG A 34 -1.75 12.17 2.09
CA ARG A 34 -1.82 13.64 2.06
C ARG A 34 -2.78 14.20 1.01
N HIS A 35 -3.15 13.39 0.01
CA HIS A 35 -3.96 13.81 -1.13
C HIS A 35 -5.07 12.78 -1.35
N GLN A 36 -5.95 12.65 -0.37
CA GLN A 36 -6.93 11.56 -0.32
C GLN A 36 -7.86 11.49 -1.55
N TRP A 37 -8.15 12.66 -2.14
CA TRP A 37 -8.87 12.78 -3.41
C TRP A 37 -8.13 12.17 -4.62
N ALA A 38 -6.81 12.00 -4.56
CA ALA A 38 -5.99 11.43 -5.62
C ALA A 38 -6.04 9.89 -5.62
N ALA A 39 -6.30 9.25 -4.47
CA ALA A 39 -6.41 7.80 -4.36
C ALA A 39 -7.53 7.23 -5.26
N SER A 40 -8.68 7.90 -5.30
CA SER A 40 -9.81 7.54 -6.16
C SER A 40 -9.56 7.78 -7.66
N HIS A 41 -8.49 8.49 -8.01
CA HIS A 41 -8.13 8.81 -9.39
C HIS A 41 -6.92 8.05 -9.90
N LEU A 42 -6.28 7.19 -9.11
CA LEU A 42 -5.03 6.48 -9.49
C LEU A 42 -5.11 5.68 -10.78
N THR A 43 -6.27 5.11 -11.09
CA THR A 43 -6.50 4.26 -12.27
C THR A 43 -7.47 4.90 -13.27
N ALA A 44 -7.85 6.15 -13.06
CA ALA A 44 -8.69 6.89 -13.98
C ALA A 44 -7.96 7.11 -15.33
N PRO A 45 -8.68 7.24 -16.46
CA PRO A 45 -8.04 7.41 -17.77
C PRO A 45 -7.03 8.58 -17.85
N GLY A 46 -7.28 9.67 -17.10
CA GLY A 46 -6.41 10.85 -17.08
C GLY A 46 -5.10 10.68 -16.30
N THR A 47 -4.96 9.64 -15.48
CA THR A 47 -3.78 9.38 -14.62
C THR A 47 -3.02 8.13 -15.03
N LEU A 48 -3.51 7.39 -16.03
CA LEU A 48 -2.86 6.21 -16.59
C LEU A 48 -1.36 6.39 -16.89
N PRO A 49 -0.88 7.53 -17.43
CA PRO A 49 0.56 7.73 -17.63
C PRO A 49 1.39 7.70 -16.32
N ASN A 50 0.82 8.18 -15.21
CA ASN A 50 1.48 8.16 -13.91
C ASN A 50 1.52 6.74 -13.33
N ALA A 51 0.42 6.01 -13.46
CA ALA A 51 0.34 4.60 -13.07
C ALA A 51 1.36 3.75 -13.84
N LEU A 52 1.49 3.95 -15.15
CA LEU A 52 2.47 3.25 -15.98
C LEU A 52 3.91 3.62 -15.60
N ARG A 53 4.18 4.88 -15.28
CA ARG A 53 5.51 5.31 -14.80
C ARG A 53 5.86 4.69 -13.44
N LEU A 54 4.89 4.58 -12.54
CA LEU A 54 5.07 3.89 -11.27
C LEU A 54 5.39 2.41 -11.49
N LEU A 55 4.62 1.72 -12.35
CA LEU A 55 4.87 0.33 -12.70
C LEU A 55 6.27 0.12 -13.32
N ASP A 56 6.68 1.00 -14.23
CA ASP A 56 8.01 0.95 -14.87
C ASP A 56 9.16 1.15 -13.85
N THR A 57 8.98 2.08 -12.91
CA THR A 57 9.94 2.32 -11.83
C THR A 57 10.07 1.10 -10.91
N ILE A 58 8.94 0.51 -10.51
CA ILE A 58 8.91 -0.72 -9.71
C ILE A 58 9.59 -1.86 -10.48
N GLY A 59 9.27 -2.05 -11.75
CA GLY A 59 9.87 -3.09 -12.60
C GLY A 59 11.39 -2.95 -12.71
N THR A 60 11.89 -1.72 -12.84
CA THR A 60 13.32 -1.42 -12.89
C THR A 60 14.03 -1.78 -11.58
N LEU A 61 13.40 -1.51 -10.44
CA LEU A 61 13.95 -1.90 -9.14
C LEU A 61 13.91 -3.42 -8.95
N VAL A 62 12.80 -4.08 -9.29
CA VAL A 62 12.68 -5.55 -9.24
C VAL A 62 13.73 -6.24 -10.10
N ALA A 63 14.05 -5.71 -11.28
CA ALA A 63 15.10 -6.27 -12.13
C ALA A 63 16.50 -6.25 -11.47
N ARG A 64 16.68 -5.44 -10.42
CA ARG A 64 17.94 -5.28 -9.68
C ARG A 64 17.99 -6.10 -8.38
N THR A 65 16.90 -6.75 -7.96
CA THR A 65 16.87 -7.56 -6.71
C THR A 65 17.53 -8.94 -6.85
N GLY A 66 18.01 -9.31 -8.04
CA GLY A 66 18.60 -10.62 -8.30
C GLY A 66 17.60 -11.74 -8.59
N LEU A 67 16.30 -11.43 -8.60
CA LEU A 67 15.26 -12.38 -9.02
C LEU A 67 15.48 -12.84 -10.48
N PRO A 68 15.16 -14.11 -10.81
CA PRO A 68 15.14 -14.59 -12.19
C PRO A 68 14.25 -13.73 -13.10
N ALA A 69 14.69 -13.44 -14.32
CA ALA A 69 13.97 -12.57 -15.27
C ALA A 69 12.51 -13.00 -15.51
N GLY A 70 12.24 -14.32 -15.53
CA GLY A 70 10.89 -14.87 -15.66
C GLY A 70 9.92 -14.52 -14.52
N ARG A 71 10.39 -13.88 -13.46
CA ARG A 71 9.58 -13.46 -12.30
C ARG A 71 9.36 -11.95 -12.23
N HIS A 72 10.15 -11.16 -12.95
CA HIS A 72 10.13 -9.70 -12.83
C HIS A 72 8.73 -9.12 -13.04
N PHE A 73 8.02 -9.57 -14.07
CA PHE A 73 6.68 -9.08 -14.37
C PHE A 73 5.67 -9.39 -13.26
N THR A 74 5.60 -10.64 -12.81
CA THR A 74 4.68 -11.06 -11.74
C THR A 74 5.00 -10.35 -10.43
N THR A 75 6.27 -10.18 -10.10
CA THR A 75 6.70 -9.48 -8.90
C THR A 75 6.37 -7.99 -8.95
N ALA A 76 6.73 -7.32 -10.05
CA ALA A 76 6.48 -5.88 -10.21
C ALA A 76 4.98 -5.56 -10.19
N THR A 77 4.16 -6.37 -10.86
CA THR A 77 2.70 -6.19 -10.85
C THR A 77 2.08 -6.48 -9.50
N ALA A 78 2.55 -7.49 -8.76
CA ALA A 78 2.09 -7.76 -7.39
C ALA A 78 2.35 -6.57 -6.45
N ILE A 79 3.56 -5.99 -6.49
CA ILE A 79 3.90 -4.79 -5.71
C ILE A 79 3.05 -3.61 -6.15
N PHE A 80 2.92 -3.38 -7.46
CA PHE A 80 2.12 -2.28 -8.00
C PHE A 80 0.65 -2.36 -7.53
N PHE A 81 0.02 -3.54 -7.61
CA PHE A 81 -1.37 -3.74 -7.19
C PHE A 81 -1.54 -3.67 -5.67
N PHE A 82 -0.56 -4.15 -4.89
CA PHE A 82 -0.55 -3.96 -3.45
C PHE A 82 -0.52 -2.46 -3.11
N VAL A 83 0.48 -1.73 -3.63
CA VAL A 83 0.66 -0.30 -3.35
C VAL A 83 -0.58 0.49 -3.76
N THR A 84 -1.07 0.30 -4.98
CA THR A 84 -2.21 1.08 -5.49
C THR A 84 -3.54 0.65 -4.88
N GLY A 85 -3.76 -0.65 -4.68
CA GLY A 85 -5.00 -1.21 -4.14
C GLY A 85 -5.19 -0.93 -2.66
N VAL A 86 -4.16 -1.17 -1.84
CA VAL A 86 -4.22 -0.88 -0.40
C VAL A 86 -4.38 0.61 -0.17
N SER A 87 -3.60 1.44 -0.88
CA SER A 87 -3.75 2.91 -0.79
C SER A 87 -5.17 3.35 -1.19
N ALA A 88 -5.78 2.77 -2.23
CA ALA A 88 -7.14 3.13 -2.63
C ALA A 88 -8.22 2.73 -1.61
N GLN A 89 -8.03 1.62 -0.88
CA GLN A 89 -8.99 1.15 0.13
C GLN A 89 -8.85 1.91 1.46
N ILE A 90 -7.61 2.10 1.90
CA ILE A 90 -7.27 2.77 3.15
C ILE A 90 -7.64 4.25 3.08
N ILE A 91 -7.34 4.90 1.96
CA ILE A 91 -7.49 6.35 1.78
C ILE A 91 -8.85 6.69 1.15
N ALA A 92 -9.76 5.71 1.07
CA ALA A 92 -11.12 5.97 0.61
C ALA A 92 -11.74 7.08 1.49
N PRO A 93 -12.33 8.14 0.90
CA PRO A 93 -12.91 9.20 1.70
C PRO A 93 -13.97 8.62 2.62
N ALA A 94 -13.86 8.89 3.92
CA ALA A 94 -15.01 8.77 4.81
C ALA A 94 -16.18 9.55 4.17
N PRO A 95 -17.41 9.00 4.13
CA PRO A 95 -18.55 9.70 3.53
C PRO A 95 -18.63 11.10 4.14
N ALA A 96 -18.54 12.10 3.27
CA ALA A 96 -18.25 13.49 3.61
C ALA A 96 -19.10 14.00 4.79
N ALA A 97 -18.52 14.02 5.98
CA ALA A 97 -19.03 14.78 7.11
C ALA A 97 -18.46 16.19 7.00
N ASP A 98 -19.07 17.03 6.16
CA ASP A 98 -18.79 18.45 5.94
C ASP A 98 -17.32 18.85 5.70
N ALA A 99 -17.07 19.71 4.70
CA ALA A 99 -15.74 20.27 4.42
C ALA A 99 -15.12 21.09 5.59
N ALA A 100 -15.83 21.17 6.73
CA ALA A 100 -15.41 21.81 7.98
C ALA A 100 -14.80 20.84 9.00
N THR A 101 -14.92 19.51 8.80
CA THR A 101 -14.34 18.51 9.72
C THR A 101 -12.90 18.20 9.30
N ASP A 102 -11.97 18.21 10.26
CA ASP A 102 -10.59 17.76 10.02
C ASP A 102 -10.57 16.32 9.48
N ALA A 103 -9.70 16.04 8.52
CA ALA A 103 -9.61 14.74 7.85
C ALA A 103 -9.29 13.61 8.84
N THR A 104 -8.48 13.90 9.86
CA THR A 104 -8.16 12.97 10.96
C THR A 104 -9.42 12.61 11.76
N THR A 105 -10.21 13.62 12.14
CA THR A 105 -11.47 13.42 12.87
C THR A 105 -12.49 12.64 12.04
N GLY A 106 -12.55 12.87 10.72
CA GLY A 106 -13.41 12.10 9.83
C GLY A 106 -13.01 10.63 9.71
N ARG A 107 -11.70 10.36 9.65
CA ARG A 107 -11.14 8.99 9.65
C ARG A 107 -11.45 8.27 10.96
N ASP A 108 -11.13 8.85 12.10
CA ASP A 108 -11.34 8.20 13.41
C ASP A 108 -12.81 7.88 13.65
N ALA A 109 -13.71 8.80 13.25
CA ALA A 109 -15.15 8.56 13.30
C ALA A 109 -15.59 7.39 12.41
N TYR A 110 -15.06 7.31 11.18
CA TYR A 110 -15.35 6.21 10.24
C TYR A 110 -14.87 4.86 10.78
N LEU A 111 -13.66 4.81 11.34
CA LEU A 111 -13.13 3.59 11.96
C LEU A 111 -13.94 3.18 13.18
N ALA A 112 -14.34 4.14 14.02
CA ALA A 112 -15.18 3.88 15.18
C ALA A 112 -16.56 3.33 14.81
N GLU A 113 -17.24 3.93 13.81
CA GLU A 113 -18.53 3.46 13.30
C GLU A 113 -18.42 2.06 12.69
N THR A 114 -17.36 1.80 11.92
CA THR A 114 -17.14 0.49 11.31
C THR A 114 -16.84 -0.58 12.37
N ALA A 115 -16.06 -0.23 13.39
CA ALA A 115 -15.79 -1.10 14.54
C ALA A 115 -17.07 -1.43 15.32
N ASP A 116 -17.93 -0.45 15.59
CA ASP A 116 -19.21 -0.67 16.27
C ASP A 116 -20.11 -1.60 15.45
N ARG A 117 -20.14 -1.42 14.13
CA ARG A 117 -20.84 -2.33 13.22
C ARG A 117 -20.29 -3.76 13.30
N TRP A 118 -18.97 -3.94 13.29
CA TRP A 118 -18.36 -5.27 13.43
C TRP A 118 -18.67 -5.92 14.78
N ALA A 119 -18.65 -5.14 15.86
CA ALA A 119 -18.99 -5.59 17.20
C ALA A 119 -20.47 -6.02 17.32
N SER A 120 -21.35 -5.48 16.47
CA SER A 120 -22.78 -5.85 16.44
C SER A 120 -23.09 -7.18 15.73
N PHE A 121 -22.14 -7.74 14.98
CA PHE A 121 -22.35 -9.00 14.27
C PHE A 121 -22.45 -10.19 15.24
N ASP A 122 -23.24 -11.20 14.87
CA ASP A 122 -23.29 -12.45 15.64
C ASP A 122 -21.89 -13.10 15.63
N PRO A 123 -21.25 -13.32 16.80
CA PRO A 123 -19.95 -13.97 16.89
C PRO A 123 -19.93 -15.41 16.34
N ALA A 124 -21.08 -16.08 16.25
CA ALA A 124 -21.19 -17.39 15.62
C ALA A 124 -20.97 -17.33 14.11
N ASP A 125 -21.45 -16.26 13.46
CA ASP A 125 -21.32 -16.05 12.02
C ASP A 125 -20.01 -15.33 11.66
N TYR A 126 -19.57 -14.40 12.52
CA TYR A 126 -18.39 -13.55 12.30
C TYR A 126 -17.42 -13.55 13.49
N PRO A 127 -16.81 -14.71 13.81
CA PRO A 127 -15.97 -14.85 15.01
C PRO A 127 -14.69 -14.02 14.98
N PHE A 128 -14.15 -13.71 13.79
CA PHE A 128 -12.95 -12.88 13.67
C PHE A 128 -13.27 -11.39 13.86
N LEU A 129 -14.25 -10.86 13.10
CA LEU A 129 -14.61 -9.44 13.11
C LEU A 129 -15.10 -8.97 14.49
N SER A 130 -15.89 -9.79 15.16
CA SER A 130 -16.36 -9.50 16.53
C SER A 130 -15.20 -9.39 17.53
N ARG A 131 -14.11 -10.15 17.36
CA ARG A 131 -12.92 -10.10 18.23
C ARG A 131 -11.98 -8.96 17.89
N THR A 132 -11.86 -8.59 16.61
CA THR A 132 -10.89 -7.59 16.14
C THR A 132 -11.51 -6.21 15.90
N ALA A 133 -12.76 -5.99 16.31
CA ALA A 133 -13.43 -4.70 16.15
C ALA A 133 -12.67 -3.57 16.86
N ALA A 134 -12.09 -3.84 18.03
CA ALA A 134 -11.22 -2.87 18.72
C ALA A 134 -9.93 -2.60 17.93
N ASP A 135 -9.29 -3.63 17.40
CA ASP A 135 -8.09 -3.49 16.57
C ASP A 135 -8.37 -2.61 15.33
N LEU A 136 -9.54 -2.77 14.70
CA LEU A 136 -9.96 -1.91 13.57
C LEU A 136 -10.09 -0.44 13.99
N ARG A 137 -10.62 -0.15 15.19
CA ARG A 137 -10.80 1.23 15.66
C ARG A 137 -9.46 1.94 15.85
N ASP A 138 -8.49 1.23 16.42
CA ASP A 138 -7.27 1.83 16.95
C ASP A 138 -6.07 1.69 16.01
N HIS A 139 -6.22 1.03 14.85
CA HIS A 139 -5.11 0.81 13.94
C HIS A 139 -4.64 2.09 13.23
N ASP A 140 -3.33 2.14 13.04
CA ASP A 140 -2.69 3.09 12.14
C ASP A 140 -2.59 2.49 10.73
N ASP A 141 -3.11 3.21 9.75
CA ASP A 141 -3.17 2.79 8.35
C ASP A 141 -1.78 2.63 7.74
N ARG A 142 -0.86 3.51 8.13
CA ARG A 142 0.50 3.52 7.62
C ARG A 142 1.27 2.32 8.17
N ASP A 143 1.09 2.01 9.44
CA ASP A 143 1.67 0.81 10.05
C ASP A 143 1.10 -0.46 9.41
N GLN A 144 -0.21 -0.53 9.18
CA GLN A 144 -0.85 -1.65 8.47
C GLN A 144 -0.28 -1.81 7.04
N PHE A 145 -0.10 -0.70 6.32
CA PHE A 145 0.50 -0.70 4.99
C PHE A 145 1.95 -1.21 5.01
N ILE A 146 2.77 -0.71 5.94
CA ILE A 146 4.18 -1.09 6.06
C ILE A 146 4.31 -2.58 6.40
N ILE A 147 3.50 -3.09 7.34
CA ILE A 147 3.51 -4.50 7.71
C ILE A 147 3.15 -5.37 6.50
N GLY A 148 2.10 -5.01 5.74
CA GLY A 148 1.71 -5.74 4.53
C GLY A 148 2.78 -5.70 3.44
N LEU A 149 3.44 -4.55 3.25
CA LEU A 149 4.53 -4.38 2.30
C LEU A 149 5.73 -5.26 2.66
N ASP A 150 6.12 -5.27 3.94
CA ASP A 150 7.25 -6.07 4.43
C ASP A 150 6.94 -7.57 4.27
N LEU A 151 5.71 -8.00 4.53
CA LEU A 151 5.28 -9.39 4.25
C LEU A 151 5.38 -9.74 2.77
N LEU A 152 4.95 -8.84 1.87
CA LEU A 152 5.03 -9.05 0.42
C LEU A 152 6.49 -9.15 -0.03
N LEU A 153 7.35 -8.20 0.37
CA LEU A 153 8.76 -8.19 0.00
C LEU A 153 9.49 -9.44 0.52
N ASN A 154 9.25 -9.84 1.77
CA ASN A 154 9.85 -11.06 2.34
C ASN A 154 9.38 -12.34 1.61
N GLY A 155 8.10 -12.41 1.25
CA GLY A 155 7.55 -13.54 0.51
C GLY A 155 8.16 -13.73 -0.89
N LEU A 156 8.55 -12.64 -1.54
CA LEU A 156 9.21 -12.66 -2.86
C LEU A 156 10.59 -13.31 -2.81
N HIS A 157 11.36 -13.07 -1.75
CA HIS A 157 12.67 -13.69 -1.52
C HIS A 157 12.58 -15.17 -1.17
N THR A 158 11.54 -15.55 -0.42
CA THR A 158 11.35 -16.93 0.06
C THR A 158 10.78 -17.86 -1.02
N SER A 159 10.04 -17.29 -1.98
CA SER A 159 9.34 -18.07 -3.03
C SER A 159 10.19 -18.31 -4.26
N ALA A 160 11.52 -18.16 -4.22
CA ALA A 160 12.45 -18.54 -5.30
C ALA A 160 12.92 -20.00 -5.13
N PRO A 161 12.23 -21.00 -5.70
CA PRO A 161 12.91 -22.24 -5.99
C PRO A 161 13.89 -21.97 -7.12
N ASP A 162 15.11 -22.47 -6.93
CA ASP A 162 15.96 -22.92 -8.02
C ASP A 162 15.10 -23.81 -8.90
N ARG A 163 14.78 -23.36 -10.11
CA ARG A 163 14.25 -24.28 -11.12
C ARG A 163 15.45 -24.78 -11.91
N GLU A 164 15.84 -26.03 -11.59
CA GLU A 164 16.60 -26.94 -12.46
C GLU A 164 16.05 -26.96 -13.89
#